data_AF-A0A5K1G587-F1
#
_entry.id   AF-A0A5K1G587-F1
#
_cell.length_a   1.000
_cell.length_b   1.000
_cell.length_c   1.000
_cell.angle_alpha   90.00
_cell.angle_beta   90.00
_cell.angle_gamma   90.00
#
_symmetry.space_group_name_H-M   'P 1'
#
loop_
_entity.id
_entity.type
_entity.pdbx_description
1 polymer ?
#
loop_
_entity_poly.entity_id
_entity_poly.type
_entity_poly.pdbx_seq_one_letter_code
_entity_poly.pdbx_strand_id
1 'polypeptide(L)'
;DCVSEYISIVTREANRRCQLEQRKTITADDVLWAMRKLGLDDYVEPLSVYLHKFREAEQMPSPRPVIRKEAGPVSAGGFLRHPRHLQQLPHAMRGGGNGVGGACSGGGLFYKDFENTGGPGGGGMF
;
A
#
# COMPACT_ATOMS: atom_id res chain seq x y z
N ASP A 1 -22.23 -16.91 15.01
CA ASP A 1 -21.81 -15.72 15.80
C ASP A 1 -20.58 -15.90 16.70
N CYS A 2 -20.16 -17.11 17.08
CA CYS A 2 -19.02 -17.28 18.01
C CYS A 2 -17.64 -16.85 17.45
N VAL A 3 -17.39 -17.09 16.16
CA VAL A 3 -16.08 -16.81 15.55
C VAL A 3 -15.82 -15.31 15.45
N SER A 4 -16.86 -14.54 15.14
CA SER A 4 -16.78 -13.08 15.06
C SER A 4 -16.50 -12.45 16.43
N GLU A 5 -17.14 -12.98 17.47
CA GLU A 5 -16.86 -12.58 18.85
C GLU A 5 -15.43 -12.93 19.26
N TYR A 6 -14.97 -14.14 18.92
CA TYR A 6 -13.59 -14.57 19.17
C TYR A 6 -12.56 -13.62 18.55
N ILE A 7 -12.72 -13.29 17.25
CA ILE A 7 -11.83 -12.35 16.56
C ILE A 7 -11.84 -10.98 17.26
N SER A 8 -13.03 -10.52 17.68
CA SER A 8 -13.19 -9.25 18.36
C SER A 8 -12.48 -9.21 19.72
N ILE A 9 -12.56 -10.29 20.51
CA ILE A 9 -11.93 -10.40 21.83
C ILE A 9 -10.41 -10.47 21.69
N VAL A 10 -9.90 -11.37 20.83
CA VAL A 10 -8.45 -11.53 20.63
C VAL A 10 -7.82 -10.24 20.12
N THR A 11 -8.43 -9.61 19.11
CA THR A 11 -7.90 -8.37 18.52
C THR A 11 -7.91 -7.23 19.55
N ARG A 12 -8.94 -7.14 20.40
CA ARG A 12 -9.03 -6.13 21.46
C ARG A 12 -7.91 -6.30 22.48
N GLU A 13 -7.64 -7.52 22.92
CA GLU A 13 -6.62 -7.79 23.94
C GLU A 13 -5.20 -7.63 23.38
N ALA A 14 -4.95 -8.06 22.14
CA ALA A 14 -3.68 -7.83 21.44
C ALA A 14 -3.42 -6.33 21.22
N ASN A 15 -4.45 -5.57 20.83
CA ASN A 15 -4.35 -4.12 20.68
C ASN A 15 -4.00 -3.43 22.00
N ARG A 16 -4.56 -3.89 23.12
CA ARG A 16 -4.22 -3.36 24.45
C ARG A 16 -2.73 -3.55 24.75
N ARG A 17 -2.15 -4.72 24.46
CA ARG A 17 -0.70 -4.97 24.64
C ARG A 17 0.15 -4.07 23.76
N CYS A 18 -0.19 -3.99 22.48
CA CYS A 18 0.47 -3.14 21.50
C CYS A 18 0.49 -1.66 21.93
N GLN A 19 -0.64 -1.15 22.42
CA GLN A 19 -0.76 0.23 22.88
C GLN A 19 0.01 0.50 24.17
N LEU A 20 0.04 -0.46 25.11
CA LEU A 20 0.86 -0.35 26.32
C LEU A 20 2.35 -0.24 26.00
N GLU A 21 2.80 -0.88 24.91
CA GLU A 21 4.16 -0.78 24.39
C GLU A 21 4.37 0.42 23.44
N GLN A 22 3.40 1.32 23.33
CA GLN A 22 3.42 2.51 22.48
C GLN A 22 3.65 2.19 20.99
N ARG A 23 3.25 0.99 20.55
CA ARG A 23 3.30 0.58 19.14
C ARG A 23 1.97 0.87 18.45
N LYS A 24 2.03 1.22 17.17
CA LYS A 24 0.85 1.47 16.31
C LYS A 24 0.40 0.23 15.52
N THR A 25 1.23 -0.80 15.49
CA THR A 25 1.01 -2.02 14.70
C THR A 25 1.06 -3.21 15.65
N ILE A 26 -0.05 -3.95 15.69
CA ILE A 26 -0.16 -5.21 16.41
C ILE A 26 0.79 -6.21 15.73
N THR A 27 1.67 -6.83 16.51
CA THR A 27 2.60 -7.86 16.05
C THR A 27 2.06 -9.26 16.35
N ALA A 28 2.71 -10.29 15.81
CA ALA A 28 2.34 -11.66 16.12
C ALA A 28 2.52 -11.99 17.62
N ASP A 29 3.51 -11.38 18.28
CA ASP A 29 3.75 -11.56 19.72
C ASP A 29 2.61 -11.00 20.58
N ASP A 30 1.99 -9.90 20.17
CA ASP A 30 0.79 -9.37 20.85
C ASP A 30 -0.37 -10.36 20.83
N VAL A 31 -0.53 -11.05 19.69
CA VAL A 31 -1.57 -12.06 19.50
C VAL A 31 -1.26 -13.28 20.36
N LEU A 32 -0.02 -13.77 20.36
CA LEU A 32 0.39 -14.88 21.25
C LEU A 32 0.18 -14.54 22.72
N TRP A 33 0.52 -13.32 23.14
CA TRP A 33 0.27 -12.83 24.48
C TRP A 33 -1.22 -12.77 24.82
N ALA A 34 -2.05 -12.29 23.89
CA ALA A 34 -3.50 -12.24 24.05
C ALA A 34 -4.11 -13.64 24.22
N MET A 35 -3.68 -14.62 23.40
CA MET A 35 -4.13 -16.01 23.53
C MET A 35 -3.82 -16.57 24.92
N ARG A 36 -2.60 -16.32 25.42
CA ARG A 36 -2.20 -16.73 26.78
C ARG A 36 -3.08 -16.09 27.86
N LYS A 37 -3.32 -14.79 27.75
CA LYS A 37 -4.15 -14.05 28.72
C LYS A 37 -5.61 -14.52 28.73
N LEU A 38 -6.13 -14.94 27.58
CA LEU A 38 -7.50 -15.46 27.45
C LEU A 38 -7.63 -16.93 27.90
N GLY A 39 -6.54 -17.57 28.34
CA GLY A 39 -6.53 -18.98 28.77
C GLY A 39 -6.50 -19.98 27.62
N LEU A 40 -6.03 -19.56 26.44
CA LEU A 40 -5.91 -20.39 25.23
C LEU A 40 -4.47 -20.88 25.05
N ASP A 41 -3.80 -21.27 26.13
CA ASP A 41 -2.40 -21.69 26.15
C ASP A 41 -2.11 -22.85 25.19
N ASP A 42 -3.06 -23.78 25.02
CA ASP A 42 -2.94 -24.92 24.11
C ASP A 42 -2.75 -24.51 22.63
N TYR A 43 -3.14 -23.29 22.27
CA TYR A 43 -2.94 -22.73 20.93
C TYR A 43 -1.64 -21.95 20.77
N VAL A 44 -1.01 -21.51 21.86
CA VAL A 44 0.19 -20.66 21.83
C VAL A 44 1.38 -21.42 21.24
N GLU A 45 1.60 -22.67 21.66
CA GLU A 45 2.73 -23.48 21.21
C GLU A 45 2.63 -23.80 19.71
N PRO A 46 1.50 -24.34 19.19
CA PRO A 46 1.34 -24.56 17.75
C PRO A 46 1.48 -23.27 16.91
N LEU A 47 0.94 -22.15 17.38
CA LEU A 47 1.04 -20.87 16.68
C LEU A 47 2.49 -20.36 16.62
N SER A 48 3.27 -20.54 17.69
CA SER A 48 4.67 -20.14 17.73
C SER A 48 5.51 -20.92 16.72
N VAL A 49 5.30 -22.24 16.63
CA VAL A 49 5.95 -23.09 15.62
C VAL A 49 5.54 -22.67 14.20
N TYR A 50 4.26 -22.37 13.98
CA TYR A 50 3.79 -21.89 12.68
C TYR A 50 4.47 -20.57 12.29
N LEU A 51 4.55 -19.60 13.20
CA LEU A 51 5.17 -18.30 12.94
C LEU A 51 6.66 -18.43 12.61
N HIS A 52 7.37 -19.35 13.26
CA HIS A 52 8.76 -19.66 12.93
C HIS A 52 8.90 -20.14 11.48
N LYS A 53 8.12 -21.17 11.12
CA LYS A 53 8.13 -21.75 9.76
C LYS A 53 7.68 -20.75 8.69
N PHE A 54 6.72 -19.90 9.01
CA PHE A 54 6.25 -18.86 8.11
C PHE A 54 7.37 -17.88 7.77
N ARG A 55 8.15 -17.44 8.77
CA ARG A 55 9.29 -16.56 8.55
C ARG A 55 10.33 -17.23 7.65
N GLU A 56 10.70 -18.48 7.92
CA GLU A 56 11.62 -19.27 7.09
C GLU A 56 11.13 -19.37 5.63
N ALA A 57 9.84 -19.60 5.43
CA ALA A 57 9.24 -19.70 4.11
C ALA A 57 9.20 -18.35 3.35
N GLU A 58 9.00 -17.23 4.03
CA GLU A 58 9.05 -15.89 3.41
C GLU A 58 10.46 -15.49 2.95
N GLN A 59 11.50 -16.06 3.58
CA GLN A 59 12.90 -15.81 3.20
C GLN A 59 13.35 -16.66 2.01
N MET A 60 12.59 -17.71 1.66
CA MET A 60 12.80 -18.41 0.41
C MET A 60 12.26 -17.54 -0.73
N PRO A 61 13.05 -17.20 -1.77
CA PRO A 61 12.52 -16.55 -2.95
C PRO A 61 11.57 -17.55 -3.62
N SER A 62 10.28 -17.46 -3.31
CA SER A 62 9.27 -18.15 -4.11
C SER A 62 9.38 -17.58 -5.52
N PRO A 63 9.36 -18.42 -6.57
CA PRO A 63 9.09 -17.93 -7.91
C PRO A 63 7.63 -17.48 -7.89
N ARG A 64 7.38 -16.26 -7.39
CA ARG A 64 6.14 -15.56 -7.65
C ARG A 64 6.03 -15.58 -9.17
N PRO A 65 4.98 -16.16 -9.76
CA PRO A 65 4.75 -15.97 -11.17
C PRO A 65 4.55 -14.47 -11.33
N VAL A 66 5.60 -13.80 -11.80
CA VAL A 66 5.48 -12.48 -12.38
C VAL A 66 4.55 -12.74 -13.55
N ILE A 67 3.25 -12.45 -13.36
CA ILE A 67 2.35 -12.27 -14.47
C ILE A 67 2.91 -11.03 -15.18
N ARG A 68 3.91 -11.27 -16.04
CA ARG A 68 4.23 -10.35 -17.11
C ARG A 68 2.91 -10.27 -17.86
N LYS A 69 2.26 -9.11 -17.79
CA LYS A 69 1.32 -8.74 -18.83
C LYS A 69 2.15 -8.77 -20.11
N GLU A 70 2.09 -9.89 -20.81
CA GLU A 70 2.45 -9.99 -22.21
C GLU A 70 1.61 -8.90 -22.90
N ALA A 71 2.22 -7.74 -23.12
CA ALA A 71 1.68 -6.75 -24.02
C ALA A 71 1.78 -7.39 -25.40
N GLY A 72 0.73 -8.11 -25.78
CA GLY A 72 0.61 -8.69 -27.11
C GLY A 72 0.86 -7.60 -28.16
N PRO A 73 1.52 -7.93 -29.28
CA PRO A 73 1.79 -6.96 -30.32
C PRO A 73 0.45 -6.45 -30.87
N VAL A 74 0.18 -5.17 -30.64
CA VAL A 74 -0.88 -4.48 -31.36
C VAL A 74 -0.46 -4.46 -32.83
N SER A 75 -1.09 -5.34 -33.63
CA SER A 75 -1.06 -5.27 -35.08
C SER A 75 -1.71 -3.96 -35.51
N ALA A 76 -0.91 -2.89 -35.55
CA ALA A 76 -1.22 -1.69 -36.29
C ALA A 76 -0.90 -1.97 -37.76
N GLY A 77 -1.92 -2.41 -38.51
CA GLY A 77 -1.88 -2.31 -39.96
C GLY A 77 -1.73 -0.85 -40.36
N GLY A 78 -0.75 -0.55 -41.20
CA GLY A 78 -0.63 0.77 -41.80
C GLY A 78 0.74 1.13 -42.38
N PHE A 79 0.81 1.03 -43.71
CA PHE A 79 1.66 1.82 -44.61
C PHE A 79 3.12 1.42 -44.80
N LEU A 80 3.29 0.62 -45.86
CA LEU A 80 4.41 0.60 -46.80
C LEU A 80 5.06 2.00 -46.96
N ARG A 81 6.33 2.15 -46.59
CA ARG A 81 7.18 3.24 -47.07
C ARG A 81 8.48 2.69 -47.63
N HIS A 82 8.54 2.64 -48.96
CA HIS A 82 9.77 2.44 -49.72
C HIS A 82 10.77 3.57 -49.44
N PRO A 83 12.09 3.31 -49.53
CA PRO A 83 13.10 4.35 -49.50
C PRO A 83 13.23 4.96 -50.90
N ARG A 84 13.16 6.28 -51.02
CA ARG A 84 13.69 6.99 -52.18
C ARG A 84 14.56 8.16 -51.79
N HIS A 85 15.72 8.11 -52.42
CA HIS A 85 16.90 8.95 -52.35
C HIS A 85 16.69 10.26 -53.13
N LEU A 86 17.50 11.29 -52.79
CA LEU A 86 17.84 12.51 -53.53
C LEU A 86 16.83 13.70 -53.58
N GLN A 87 17.16 14.80 -52.89
CA GLN A 87 17.50 16.14 -53.46
C GLN A 87 17.60 17.24 -52.38
N GLN A 88 18.22 18.37 -52.71
CA GLN A 88 19.11 19.20 -51.88
C GLN A 88 18.59 20.66 -51.74
N LEU A 89 18.64 21.25 -50.51
CA LEU A 89 18.73 22.70 -50.08
C LEU A 89 17.67 23.74 -50.60
N PRO A 90 17.52 24.99 -50.01
CA PRO A 90 18.09 25.61 -48.80
C PRO A 90 17.13 26.47 -47.89
N HIS A 91 17.67 26.94 -46.75
CA HIS A 91 17.39 28.13 -45.89
C HIS A 91 15.94 28.59 -45.56
N ALA A 92 15.60 28.66 -44.25
CA ALA A 92 15.15 29.89 -43.54
C ALA A 92 14.67 29.63 -42.09
N MET A 93 15.33 30.32 -41.15
CA MET A 93 14.75 31.16 -40.07
C MET A 93 13.60 30.66 -39.16
N ARG A 94 13.91 30.72 -37.84
CA ARG A 94 13.23 31.59 -36.84
C ARG A 94 12.01 31.06 -36.06
N GLY A 95 12.11 31.23 -34.73
CA GLY A 95 11.02 31.30 -33.75
C GLY A 95 11.01 30.07 -32.82
N GLY A 96 11.22 30.12 -31.50
CA GLY A 96 10.93 31.18 -30.52
C GLY A 96 9.57 30.92 -29.87
N GLY A 97 9.52 30.48 -28.61
CA GLY A 97 8.27 30.39 -27.86
C GLY A 97 8.31 29.60 -26.55
N ASN A 98 8.37 30.32 -25.43
CA ASN A 98 8.09 29.83 -24.08
C ASN A 98 6.66 29.29 -23.95
N GLY A 99 6.49 28.18 -23.23
CA GLY A 99 5.19 27.66 -22.80
C GLY A 99 5.19 27.39 -21.29
N VAL A 100 4.65 28.34 -20.54
CA VAL A 100 4.35 28.26 -19.11
C VAL A 100 3.07 27.44 -18.88
N GLY A 101 3.02 26.71 -17.76
CA GLY A 101 1.77 26.43 -17.04
C GLY A 101 1.19 25.01 -17.16
N GLY A 102 0.87 24.42 -16.01
CA GLY A 102 -0.10 23.32 -15.93
C GLY A 102 0.15 22.27 -14.84
N ALA A 103 0.25 22.67 -13.57
CA ALA A 103 0.06 21.71 -12.48
C ALA A 103 -1.42 21.32 -12.43
N CYS A 104 -1.74 20.09 -12.84
CA CYS A 104 -3.09 19.55 -12.71
C CYS A 104 -3.35 19.17 -11.25
N SER A 105 -4.35 19.85 -10.68
CA SER A 105 -4.95 19.54 -9.39
C SER A 105 -5.69 18.21 -9.42
N GLY A 106 -5.62 17.47 -8.31
CA GLY A 106 -6.79 16.76 -7.78
C GLY A 106 -6.76 15.23 -7.83
N GLY A 107 -6.91 14.64 -6.64
CA GLY A 107 -7.55 13.33 -6.47
C GLY A 107 -6.75 12.36 -5.60
N GLY A 108 -7.18 12.16 -4.34
CA GLY A 108 -6.60 11.12 -3.48
C GLY A 108 -7.08 11.09 -2.04
N LEU A 109 -8.37 10.81 -1.83
CA LEU A 109 -8.95 10.06 -0.70
C LEU A 109 -8.30 10.24 0.70
N PHE A 110 -8.72 11.28 1.42
CA PHE A 110 -8.69 11.23 2.88
C PHE A 110 -9.86 10.35 3.36
N TYR A 111 -9.53 9.25 4.05
CA TYR A 111 -10.50 8.54 4.86
C TYR A 111 -11.01 9.51 5.94
N LYS A 112 -12.33 9.68 5.95
CA LYS A 112 -13.13 10.57 6.78
C LYS A 112 -12.83 10.33 8.27
N ASP A 113 -12.34 11.37 8.94
CA ASP A 113 -12.16 11.41 10.39
C ASP A 113 -13.46 11.06 11.12
N PHE A 114 -13.34 10.20 12.13
CA PHE A 114 -14.40 9.87 13.08
C PHE A 114 -14.67 11.12 13.95
N GLU A 115 -15.95 11.48 14.04
CA GLU A 115 -16.49 12.60 14.79
C GLU A 115 -15.79 12.84 16.14
N ASN A 116 -15.20 14.02 16.31
CA ASN A 116 -15.13 14.66 17.62
C ASN A 116 -15.62 16.11 17.45
N THR A 117 -16.92 16.27 17.61
CA THR A 117 -17.59 17.56 17.72
C THR A 117 -17.17 18.26 19.01
N GLY A 118 -16.38 19.32 18.87
CA GLY A 118 -16.03 20.25 19.95
C GLY A 118 -15.35 21.49 19.40
N GLY A 119 -16.14 22.38 18.77
CA GLY A 119 -15.69 23.69 18.29
C GLY A 119 -15.46 24.72 19.44
N PRO A 120 -15.21 26.01 19.12
CA PRO A 120 -13.89 26.60 19.31
C PRO A 120 -13.86 27.85 20.22
N GLY A 121 -12.65 28.21 20.67
CA GLY A 121 -12.27 29.55 21.16
C GLY A 121 -10.82 29.50 21.62
N GLY A 122 -9.85 30.32 21.20
CA GLY A 122 -9.91 31.64 20.58
C GLY A 122 -9.30 32.67 21.55
N GLY A 123 -8.05 33.08 21.31
CA GLY A 123 -7.34 34.17 22.01
C GLY A 123 -6.69 33.74 23.34
N GLY A 124 -5.43 34.01 23.65
CA GLY A 124 -4.65 35.22 23.40
C GLY A 124 -4.81 36.17 24.60
N MET A 125 -3.67 36.58 25.17
CA MET A 125 -3.38 37.63 26.17
C MET A 125 -3.21 37.28 27.66
N PHE A 126 -2.01 37.67 28.15
CA PHE A 126 -1.32 37.59 29.45
C PHE A 126 -0.62 36.29 29.82
#